data_AF-A0A1M2ZE28-F1
#
_entry.id   AF-A0A1M2ZE28-F1
#
_cell.length_a   1.000
_cell.length_b   1.000
_cell.length_c   1.000
_cell.angle_alpha   90.00
_cell.angle_beta   90.00
_cell.angle_gamma   90.00
#
_symmetry.space_group_name_H-M   'P 1'
#
loop_
_entity.id
_entity.type
_entity.pdbx_description
1 polymer ?
#
loop_
_entity_poly.entity_id
_entity_poly.type
_entity_poly.pdbx_seq_one_letter_code
_entity_poly.pdbx_strand_id
1 'polypeptide(L)'
;MFTPPAQKSNNLQISIRVEMDPQGGATLTHIVTNLAQNSITVAPWALTVLAENGLEIIPQNTEDTGLLPNRRIVAWPYTDLTDKRLFLGKEFITLKADTEVDCACKLGLDLHDGTALYVIGDTVFTKKYSHVKDGNYTDFGVSFETYTLRFLEIETLGELIALAENESVAHTEQWKLGKTDAMPDPRNEAQLREFVKKYR
;
A
#
# COMPACT_ATOMS: atom_id res chain seq x y z
N MET A 1 -14.25 8.71 15.00
CA MET A 1 -14.26 7.26 14.78
C MET A 1 -15.45 6.93 13.92
N PHE A 2 -15.25 6.22 12.81
CA PHE A 2 -16.32 5.75 11.92
C PHE A 2 -16.52 4.25 12.16
N THR A 3 -17.67 3.88 12.71
CA THR A 3 -17.97 2.49 13.12
C THR A 3 -19.32 2.06 12.53
N PRO A 4 -19.34 1.32 11.42
CA PRO A 4 -20.54 0.65 10.92
C PRO A 4 -20.98 -0.52 11.82
N PRO A 5 -22.20 -1.06 11.62
CA PRO A 5 -22.60 -2.34 12.20
C PRO A 5 -21.69 -3.49 11.77
N ALA A 6 -21.66 -4.56 12.57
CA ALA A 6 -20.94 -5.79 12.21
C ALA A 6 -21.44 -6.36 10.87
N GLN A 7 -20.52 -6.95 10.12
CA GLN A 7 -20.82 -7.68 8.89
C GLN A 7 -21.71 -8.89 9.20
N LYS A 8 -22.80 -9.07 8.43
CA LYS A 8 -23.77 -10.15 8.67
C LYS A 8 -23.21 -11.56 8.43
N SER A 9 -22.18 -11.69 7.59
CA SER A 9 -21.63 -12.97 7.16
C SER A 9 -20.67 -13.60 8.16
N ASN A 10 -19.93 -12.79 8.93
CA ASN A 10 -18.83 -13.24 9.79
C ASN A 10 -18.79 -12.55 11.16
N ASN A 11 -19.70 -11.62 11.45
CA ASN A 11 -19.75 -10.81 12.67
C ASN A 11 -18.47 -10.00 12.95
N LEU A 12 -17.66 -9.71 11.93
CA LEU A 12 -16.55 -8.76 12.07
C LEU A 12 -17.09 -7.33 12.02
N GLN A 13 -16.64 -6.48 12.95
CA GLN A 13 -16.88 -5.05 12.90
C GLN A 13 -15.60 -4.34 12.48
N ILE A 14 -15.66 -3.63 11.36
CA ILE A 14 -14.53 -2.86 10.83
C ILE A 14 -14.79 -1.39 11.11
N SER A 15 -13.86 -0.71 11.75
CA SER A 15 -13.95 0.73 12.05
C SER A 15 -12.68 1.46 11.62
N ILE A 16 -12.82 2.76 11.35
CA ILE A 16 -11.69 3.61 10.97
C ILE A 16 -11.66 4.83 11.89
N ARG A 17 -10.54 5.02 12.58
CA ARG A 17 -10.22 6.28 13.24
C ARG A 17 -9.42 7.14 12.27
N VAL A 18 -9.85 8.37 12.07
CA VAL A 18 -9.12 9.37 11.28
C VAL A 18 -8.75 10.52 12.20
N GLU A 19 -7.46 10.81 12.26
CA GLU A 19 -6.88 11.87 13.07
C GLU A 19 -6.12 12.82 12.13
N MET A 20 -6.60 14.04 12.00
CA MET A 20 -5.97 15.05 11.14
C MET A 20 -4.78 15.68 11.88
N ASP A 21 -3.64 15.79 11.20
CA ASP A 21 -2.49 16.55 11.67
C ASP A 21 -2.71 18.04 11.34
N PRO A 22 -2.61 18.96 12.32
CA PRO A 22 -2.67 20.40 12.08
C PRO A 22 -1.71 20.92 10.99
N GLN A 23 -0.63 20.19 10.68
CA GLN A 23 0.36 20.53 9.65
C GLN A 23 0.05 19.95 8.26
N GLY A 24 -1.11 19.32 8.04
CA GLY A 24 -1.58 18.92 6.70
C GLY A 24 -1.41 17.44 6.35
N GLY A 25 -1.42 16.56 7.35
CA GLY A 25 -1.45 15.10 7.19
C GLY A 25 -2.67 14.46 7.86
N ALA A 26 -2.76 13.13 7.78
CA ALA A 26 -3.74 12.35 8.52
C ALA A 26 -3.15 11.02 8.99
N THR A 27 -3.52 10.58 10.18
CA THR A 27 -3.29 9.20 10.65
C THR A 27 -4.61 8.46 10.61
N LEU A 28 -4.63 7.34 9.91
CA LEU A 28 -5.77 6.44 9.81
C LEU A 28 -5.44 5.18 10.59
N THR A 29 -6.33 4.75 11.48
CA THR A 29 -6.21 3.47 12.18
C THR A 29 -7.44 2.63 11.87
N HIS A 30 -7.22 1.60 11.05
CA HIS A 30 -8.20 0.60 10.67
C HIS A 30 -8.25 -0.46 11.76
N ILE A 31 -9.42 -0.74 12.30
CA ILE A 31 -9.60 -1.68 13.42
C ILE A 31 -10.60 -2.73 12.99
N VAL A 32 -10.22 -4.00 13.14
CA VAL A 32 -11.11 -5.15 12.92
C VAL A 32 -11.36 -5.80 14.28
N THR A 33 -12.61 -5.86 14.69
CA THR A 33 -13.05 -6.49 15.94
C THR A 33 -13.87 -7.74 15.62
N ASN A 34 -13.57 -8.86 16.28
CA ASN A 34 -14.34 -10.09 16.17
C ASN A 34 -15.51 -10.08 17.15
N LEU A 35 -16.76 -9.99 16.66
CA LEU A 35 -17.96 -10.09 17.49
C LEU A 35 -18.66 -11.45 17.35
N ALA A 36 -18.02 -12.43 16.71
CA ALA A 36 -18.50 -13.81 16.70
C ALA A 36 -18.14 -14.52 18.01
N GLN A 37 -18.90 -15.58 18.34
CA GLN A 37 -18.68 -16.42 19.53
C GLN A 37 -17.55 -17.46 19.35
N ASN A 38 -16.75 -17.33 18.30
CA ASN A 38 -15.65 -18.24 17.97
C ASN A 38 -14.44 -17.45 17.46
N SER A 39 -13.27 -18.07 17.53
CA SER A 39 -12.05 -17.45 16.97
C SER A 39 -12.14 -17.36 15.45
N ILE A 40 -11.67 -16.23 14.90
CA ILE A 40 -11.59 -15.96 13.46
C ILE A 40 -10.18 -15.47 13.13
N THR A 41 -9.57 -16.06 12.11
CA THR A 41 -8.29 -15.59 11.56
C THR A 41 -8.55 -14.52 10.51
N VAL A 42 -7.94 -13.34 10.67
CA VAL A 42 -8.12 -12.17 9.80
C VAL A 42 -6.78 -11.48 9.55
N ALA A 43 -6.68 -10.78 8.43
CA ALA A 43 -5.63 -9.81 8.17
C ALA A 43 -6.30 -8.47 7.81
N PRO A 44 -5.98 -7.35 8.49
CA PRO A 44 -6.44 -6.04 8.05
C PRO A 44 -5.93 -5.72 6.65
N TRP A 45 -6.80 -5.23 5.77
CA TRP A 45 -6.44 -4.81 4.42
C TRP A 45 -7.01 -3.43 4.15
N ALA A 46 -6.13 -2.48 3.90
CA ALA A 46 -6.46 -1.07 3.75
C ALA A 46 -6.16 -0.59 2.34
N LEU A 47 -7.25 -0.41 1.57
CA LEU A 47 -7.22 -0.04 0.16
C LEU A 47 -7.43 1.47 0.00
N THR A 48 -6.53 2.14 -0.72
CA THR A 48 -6.64 3.57 -1.05
C THR A 48 -6.70 3.75 -2.56
N VAL A 49 -7.88 4.10 -3.08
CA VAL A 49 -8.08 4.43 -4.50
C VAL A 49 -7.62 5.86 -4.76
N LEU A 50 -6.84 6.06 -5.81
CA LEU A 50 -6.26 7.35 -6.19
C LEU A 50 -6.79 7.80 -7.56
N ALA A 51 -6.72 9.11 -7.79
CA ALA A 51 -7.16 9.73 -9.04
C ALA A 51 -6.45 9.14 -10.26
N GLU A 52 -7.06 9.16 -11.44
CA GLU A 52 -6.49 8.60 -12.67
C GLU A 52 -5.27 9.41 -13.18
N ASN A 53 -4.47 8.83 -14.10
CA ASN A 53 -3.35 9.51 -14.80
C ASN A 53 -2.15 9.99 -13.97
N GLY A 54 -2.04 9.62 -12.70
CA GLY A 54 -0.84 9.85 -11.90
C GLY A 54 0.18 8.73 -11.98
N LEU A 55 1.27 8.92 -11.24
CA LEU A 55 2.41 8.02 -11.15
C LEU A 55 2.60 7.56 -9.71
N GLU A 56 2.57 6.26 -9.49
CA GLU A 56 3.01 5.65 -8.25
C GLU A 56 4.52 5.38 -8.28
N ILE A 57 5.18 5.62 -7.14
CA ILE A 57 6.60 5.41 -6.91
C ILE A 57 6.76 4.59 -5.64
N ILE A 58 7.33 3.40 -5.76
CA ILE A 58 7.52 2.44 -4.67
C ILE A 58 9.03 2.20 -4.48
N PRO A 59 9.64 2.74 -3.41
CA PRO A 59 11.03 2.47 -3.06
C PRO A 59 11.21 1.00 -2.68
N GLN A 60 12.10 0.28 -3.36
CA GLN A 60 12.33 -1.14 -3.07
C GLN A 60 13.24 -1.34 -1.84
N ASN A 61 13.20 -2.54 -1.26
CA ASN A 61 14.10 -2.94 -0.17
C ASN A 61 15.57 -2.87 -0.59
N THR A 62 16.40 -2.23 0.22
CA THR A 62 17.84 -1.99 -0.04
C THR A 62 18.79 -2.76 0.88
N GLU A 63 18.28 -3.61 1.77
CA GLU A 63 19.09 -4.40 2.71
C GLU A 63 20.11 -5.26 1.96
N ASP A 64 21.39 -5.14 2.30
CA ASP A 64 22.46 -5.97 1.77
C ASP A 64 22.47 -7.32 2.51
N THR A 65 22.10 -8.36 1.80
CA THR A 65 22.00 -9.73 2.31
C THR A 65 23.08 -10.64 1.68
N GLY A 66 24.04 -10.06 0.97
CA GLY A 66 25.08 -10.78 0.23
C GLY A 66 24.51 -11.63 -0.91
N LEU A 67 24.33 -12.93 -0.65
CA LEU A 67 23.85 -13.91 -1.63
C LEU A 67 22.40 -14.35 -1.39
N LEU A 68 21.77 -13.92 -0.30
CA LEU A 68 20.40 -14.29 0.04
C LEU A 68 19.39 -13.33 -0.62
N PRO A 69 18.12 -13.72 -0.76
CA PRO A 69 17.08 -12.81 -1.23
C PRO A 69 16.79 -11.72 -0.19
N ASN A 70 16.43 -10.51 -0.65
CA ASN A 70 16.12 -9.36 0.21
C ASN A 70 14.73 -8.72 -0.04
N ARG A 71 13.96 -9.28 -0.98
CA ARG A 71 12.62 -8.80 -1.35
C ARG A 71 11.78 -9.89 -2.00
N ARG A 72 10.47 -9.76 -1.90
CA ARG A 72 9.43 -10.54 -2.58
C ARG A 72 8.73 -9.64 -3.59
N ILE A 73 8.51 -10.18 -4.80
CA ILE A 73 7.66 -9.56 -5.82
C ILE A 73 6.67 -10.63 -6.24
N VAL A 74 5.39 -10.43 -5.89
CA VAL A 74 4.31 -11.38 -6.12
C VAL A 74 3.40 -10.84 -7.21
N ALA A 75 3.12 -11.64 -8.22
CA ALA A 75 2.29 -11.25 -9.36
C ALA A 75 1.02 -12.10 -9.41
N TRP A 76 -0.11 -11.46 -9.68
CA TRP A 76 -1.38 -12.14 -9.92
C TRP A 76 -1.42 -12.71 -11.34
N PRO A 77 -2.25 -13.73 -11.64
CA PRO A 77 -2.27 -14.40 -12.94
C PRO A 77 -2.53 -13.49 -14.15
N TYR A 78 -3.14 -12.33 -13.92
CA TYR A 78 -3.45 -11.34 -14.95
C TYR A 78 -2.37 -10.26 -15.10
N THR A 79 -1.35 -10.22 -14.25
CA THR A 79 -0.30 -9.21 -14.31
C THR A 79 0.66 -9.49 -15.46
N ASP A 80 0.66 -8.61 -16.45
CA ASP A 80 1.68 -8.57 -17.49
C ASP A 80 2.91 -7.79 -17.00
N LEU A 81 4.01 -8.48 -16.71
CA LEU A 81 5.25 -7.85 -16.27
C LEU A 81 5.92 -7.00 -17.39
N THR A 82 5.42 -7.09 -18.62
CA THR A 82 5.84 -6.25 -19.76
C THR A 82 4.94 -5.05 -19.98
N ASP A 83 3.92 -4.86 -19.14
CA ASP A 83 3.02 -3.70 -19.19
C ASP A 83 3.83 -2.40 -19.20
N LYS A 84 3.58 -1.54 -20.21
CA LYS A 84 4.32 -0.30 -20.40
C LYS A 84 4.12 0.71 -19.26
N ARG A 85 3.03 0.57 -18.50
CA ARG A 85 2.72 1.37 -17.32
C ARG A 85 3.58 0.97 -16.13
N LEU A 86 4.07 -0.26 -16.10
CA LEU A 86 4.91 -0.82 -15.05
C LEU A 86 6.40 -0.65 -15.43
N PHE A 87 7.19 -0.16 -14.48
CA PHE A 87 8.64 -0.20 -14.58
C PHE A 87 9.24 -0.86 -13.34
N LEU A 88 9.92 -1.98 -13.55
CA LEU A 88 10.69 -2.68 -12.52
C LEU A 88 12.14 -2.20 -12.55
N GLY A 89 12.42 -1.12 -11.83
CA GLY A 89 13.77 -0.58 -11.66
C GLY A 89 14.60 -1.39 -10.66
N LYS A 90 15.80 -0.89 -10.35
CA LYS A 90 16.71 -1.46 -9.34
C LYS A 90 16.37 -0.96 -7.94
N GLU A 91 16.11 0.33 -7.81
CA GLU A 91 15.80 1.04 -6.56
C GLU A 91 14.31 1.33 -6.41
N PHE A 92 13.59 1.50 -7.52
CA PHE A 92 12.18 1.87 -7.51
C PHE A 92 11.37 0.94 -8.42
N ILE A 93 10.17 0.61 -7.99
CA ILE A 93 9.10 0.15 -8.89
C ILE A 93 8.21 1.37 -9.13
N THR A 94 7.83 1.62 -10.37
CA THR A 94 6.86 2.67 -10.69
C THR A 94 5.70 2.10 -11.49
N LEU A 95 4.50 2.62 -11.23
CA LEU A 95 3.27 2.21 -11.90
C LEU A 95 2.47 3.45 -12.26
N LYS A 96 2.13 3.58 -13.55
CA LYS A 96 1.35 4.70 -14.06
C LYS A 96 -0.12 4.30 -14.23
N ALA A 97 -1.05 5.08 -13.68
CA ALA A 97 -2.46 4.96 -14.04
C ALA A 97 -2.67 5.46 -15.47
N ASP A 98 -3.40 4.71 -16.30
CA ASP A 98 -3.68 5.08 -17.69
C ASP A 98 -5.12 4.72 -18.03
N THR A 99 -5.94 5.73 -18.32
CA THR A 99 -7.38 5.56 -18.58
C THR A 99 -7.70 4.84 -19.88
N GLU A 100 -6.70 4.74 -20.77
CA GLU A 100 -6.81 4.13 -22.11
C GLU A 100 -6.40 2.65 -22.11
N VAL A 101 -6.02 2.08 -20.95
CA VAL A 101 -5.57 0.69 -20.82
C VAL A 101 -6.57 -0.13 -19.99
N ASP A 102 -7.19 -1.12 -20.63
CA ASP A 102 -8.25 -1.95 -20.04
C ASP A 102 -7.76 -3.28 -19.45
N CYS A 103 -6.44 -3.53 -19.40
CA CYS A 103 -5.88 -4.67 -18.68
C CYS A 103 -5.54 -4.31 -17.24
N ALA A 104 -5.77 -5.24 -16.31
CA ALA A 104 -5.38 -5.06 -14.91
C ALA A 104 -3.90 -5.41 -14.72
N CYS A 105 -3.22 -4.68 -13.85
CA CYS A 105 -1.86 -4.99 -13.39
C CYS A 105 -1.84 -4.91 -11.86
N LYS A 106 -1.39 -5.99 -11.20
CA LYS A 106 -1.28 -6.05 -9.73
C LYS A 106 0.05 -6.65 -9.29
N LEU A 107 0.71 -6.02 -8.33
CA LEU A 107 1.93 -6.54 -7.71
C LEU A 107 1.86 -6.46 -6.19
N GLY A 108 2.41 -7.47 -5.52
CA GLY A 108 2.60 -7.52 -4.08
C GLY A 108 4.08 -7.45 -3.72
N LEU A 109 4.40 -6.75 -2.63
CA LEU A 109 5.75 -6.52 -2.13
C LEU A 109 5.81 -6.69 -0.60
N ASP A 110 6.89 -7.27 -0.10
CA ASP A 110 7.28 -7.21 1.33
C ASP A 110 7.97 -5.87 1.63
N LEU A 111 7.26 -4.77 1.40
CA LEU A 111 7.83 -3.42 1.41
C LEU A 111 8.23 -2.98 2.84
N HIS A 112 9.46 -3.29 3.26
CA HIS A 112 9.97 -3.05 4.62
C HIS A 112 9.94 -1.57 5.01
N ASP A 113 10.20 -0.71 4.02
CA ASP A 113 10.21 0.74 4.18
C ASP A 113 8.82 1.31 4.53
N GLY A 114 7.78 0.55 4.17
CA GLY A 114 6.39 0.86 4.42
C GLY A 114 5.89 2.12 3.73
N THR A 115 6.57 2.64 2.70
CA THR A 115 6.25 3.94 2.10
C THR A 115 6.00 3.82 0.60
N ALA A 116 4.90 4.37 0.10
CA ALA A 116 4.65 4.56 -1.33
C ALA A 116 4.16 5.98 -1.60
N LEU A 117 4.50 6.50 -2.77
CA LEU A 117 4.13 7.85 -3.20
C LEU A 117 3.27 7.77 -4.44
N TYR A 118 2.33 8.70 -4.55
CA TYR A 118 1.57 8.95 -5.75
C TYR A 118 1.65 10.42 -6.13
N VAL A 119 1.95 10.70 -7.39
CA VAL A 119 2.05 12.08 -7.88
C VAL A 119 1.16 12.27 -9.10
N ILE A 120 0.38 13.35 -9.08
CA ILE A 120 -0.47 13.76 -10.18
C ILE A 120 -0.45 15.30 -10.28
N GLY A 121 -0.05 15.80 -11.45
CA GLY A 121 0.13 17.23 -11.67
C GLY A 121 1.11 17.84 -10.67
N ASP A 122 0.62 18.74 -9.82
CA ASP A 122 1.40 19.44 -8.79
C ASP A 122 1.30 18.82 -7.40
N THR A 123 0.56 17.72 -7.24
CA THR A 123 0.19 17.17 -5.93
C THR A 123 0.86 15.83 -5.70
N VAL A 124 1.48 15.68 -4.54
CA VAL A 124 2.12 14.44 -4.07
C VAL A 124 1.32 13.93 -2.89
N PHE A 125 0.96 12.66 -2.94
CA PHE A 125 0.40 11.90 -1.83
C PHE A 125 1.41 10.87 -1.37
N THR A 126 1.78 10.91 -0.10
CA THR A 126 2.66 9.91 0.52
C THR A 126 1.84 9.10 1.50
N LYS A 127 1.84 7.78 1.30
CA LYS A 127 1.22 6.82 2.20
C LYS A 127 2.31 6.01 2.89
N LYS A 128 2.23 5.94 4.21
CA LYS A 128 3.15 5.18 5.05
C LYS A 128 2.40 4.22 5.94
N TYR A 129 2.94 3.02 6.15
CA TYR A 129 2.48 2.03 7.12
C TYR A 129 3.69 1.37 7.79
N SER A 130 3.44 0.52 8.78
CA SER A 130 4.51 -0.25 9.44
C SER A 130 4.52 -1.69 8.94
N HIS A 131 5.62 -2.11 8.35
CA HIS A 131 5.90 -3.51 8.07
C HIS A 131 6.46 -4.21 9.32
N VAL A 132 6.00 -5.42 9.61
CA VAL A 132 6.50 -6.28 10.68
C VAL A 132 7.47 -7.27 10.04
N LYS A 133 8.76 -7.10 10.30
CA LYS A 133 9.80 -8.01 9.79
C LYS A 133 9.49 -9.44 10.23
N ASP A 134 9.54 -10.37 9.27
CA ASP A 134 9.20 -11.78 9.45
C ASP A 134 7.75 -12.04 9.91
N GLY A 135 6.88 -11.04 9.75
CA GLY A 135 5.45 -11.15 10.07
C GLY A 135 4.72 -12.15 9.19
N ASN A 136 3.62 -12.69 9.72
CA ASN A 136 2.79 -13.64 8.98
C ASN A 136 1.79 -12.87 8.11
N TYR A 137 2.11 -12.69 6.83
CA TYR A 137 1.24 -11.99 5.87
C TYR A 137 0.56 -12.95 4.89
N THR A 138 -0.58 -12.52 4.34
CA THR A 138 -1.25 -13.22 3.23
C THR A 138 -0.47 -13.08 1.92
N ASP A 139 -1.00 -13.67 0.83
CA ASP A 139 -0.55 -13.41 -0.54
C ASP A 139 0.96 -13.63 -0.77
N PHE A 140 1.45 -14.78 -0.30
CA PHE A 140 2.87 -15.15 -0.29
C PHE A 140 3.78 -14.22 0.54
N GLY A 141 3.22 -13.64 1.60
CA GLY A 141 4.00 -12.93 2.61
C GLY A 141 4.27 -11.47 2.26
N VAL A 142 3.36 -10.81 1.53
CA VAL A 142 3.47 -9.40 1.15
C VAL A 142 2.65 -8.52 2.07
N SER A 143 3.16 -7.33 2.37
CA SER A 143 2.50 -6.35 3.25
C SER A 143 2.03 -5.10 2.52
N PHE A 144 2.33 -5.02 1.22
CA PHE A 144 1.99 -3.94 0.33
C PHE A 144 1.54 -4.52 -1.00
N GLU A 145 0.49 -3.95 -1.58
CA GLU A 145 0.06 -4.27 -2.92
C GLU A 145 -0.21 -2.98 -3.71
N THR A 146 0.04 -3.04 -5.01
CA THR A 146 -0.38 -2.01 -5.96
C THR A 146 -1.24 -2.66 -7.03
N TYR A 147 -2.31 -1.98 -7.40
CA TYR A 147 -3.21 -2.38 -8.47
C TYR A 147 -3.48 -1.20 -9.40
N THR A 148 -3.51 -1.45 -10.70
CA THR A 148 -4.04 -0.49 -11.67
C THR A 148 -4.89 -1.15 -12.73
N LEU A 149 -5.92 -0.42 -13.14
CA LEU A 149 -6.69 -0.60 -14.37
C LEU A 149 -6.78 0.79 -15.02
N ARG A 150 -7.90 1.49 -14.86
CA ARG A 150 -8.07 2.89 -15.27
C ARG A 150 -7.74 3.88 -14.14
N PHE A 151 -7.75 3.39 -12.90
CA PHE A 151 -7.34 4.08 -11.68
C PHE A 151 -6.16 3.31 -11.03
N LEU A 152 -5.66 3.82 -9.92
CA LEU A 152 -4.59 3.16 -9.14
C LEU A 152 -5.01 2.97 -7.68
N GLU A 153 -4.62 1.84 -7.10
CA GLU A 153 -4.82 1.53 -5.68
C GLU A 153 -3.46 1.36 -5.01
N ILE A 154 -3.29 1.99 -3.85
CA ILE A 154 -2.19 1.70 -2.92
C ILE A 154 -2.79 0.96 -1.73
N GLU A 155 -2.40 -0.30 -1.60
CA GLU A 155 -2.96 -1.23 -0.63
C GLU A 155 -1.91 -1.62 0.39
N THR A 156 -2.29 -1.64 1.68
CA THR A 156 -1.39 -2.10 2.73
C THR A 156 -2.09 -3.12 3.61
N LEU A 157 -1.31 -4.10 4.09
CA LEU A 157 -1.82 -5.25 4.81
C LEU A 157 -1.21 -5.30 6.21
N GLY A 158 -2.05 -5.64 7.18
CA GLY A 158 -1.63 -6.08 8.50
C GLY A 158 -1.34 -7.59 8.50
N GLU A 159 -0.76 -8.08 9.59
CA GLU A 159 -0.50 -9.51 9.76
C GLU A 159 -1.80 -10.33 9.85
N LEU A 160 -1.73 -11.58 9.38
CA LEU A 160 -2.74 -12.60 9.55
C LEU A 160 -2.71 -13.13 10.99
N ILE A 161 -3.72 -12.77 11.76
CA ILE A 161 -3.84 -13.04 13.21
C ILE A 161 -5.17 -13.72 13.54
N ALA A 162 -5.15 -14.62 14.53
CA ALA A 162 -6.36 -15.18 15.11
C ALA A 162 -6.91 -14.25 16.21
N LEU A 163 -8.16 -13.84 16.08
CA LEU A 163 -8.86 -13.04 17.09
C LEU A 163 -9.86 -13.92 17.83
N ALA A 164 -9.80 -13.96 19.15
CA ALA A 164 -10.88 -14.49 19.99
C ALA A 164 -12.11 -13.57 19.97
N GLU A 165 -13.19 -14.00 20.61
CA GLU A 165 -14.40 -13.19 20.77
C GLU A 165 -14.05 -11.86 21.48
N ASN A 166 -14.56 -10.76 20.93
CA ASN A 166 -14.31 -9.36 21.34
C ASN A 166 -12.85 -8.87 21.18
N GLU A 167 -11.93 -9.68 20.67
CA GLU A 167 -10.57 -9.20 20.37
C GLU A 167 -10.55 -8.33 19.10
N SER A 168 -9.56 -7.46 19.04
CA SER A 168 -9.37 -6.54 17.92
C SER A 168 -7.92 -6.51 17.48
N VAL A 169 -7.71 -6.30 16.18
CA VAL A 169 -6.41 -5.94 15.59
C VAL A 169 -6.53 -4.57 14.95
N ALA A 170 -5.44 -3.81 14.93
CA ALA A 170 -5.35 -2.51 14.30
C ALA A 170 -4.26 -2.50 13.23
N HIS A 171 -4.50 -1.74 12.15
CA HIS A 171 -3.53 -1.43 11.11
C HIS A 171 -3.53 0.07 10.88
N THR A 172 -2.37 0.70 11.02
CA THR A 172 -2.24 2.16 11.00
C THR A 172 -1.51 2.61 9.75
N GLU A 173 -2.07 3.64 9.10
CA GLU A 173 -1.51 4.31 7.95
C GLU A 173 -1.34 5.80 8.26
N GLN A 174 -0.28 6.40 7.73
CA GLN A 174 -0.02 7.83 7.80
C GLN A 174 -0.03 8.41 6.38
N TRP A 175 -0.83 9.44 6.19
CA TRP A 175 -1.02 10.13 4.93
C TRP A 175 -0.43 11.53 5.03
N LYS A 176 0.30 11.94 4.00
CA LYS A 176 0.79 13.31 3.83
C LYS A 176 0.50 13.79 2.42
N LEU A 177 0.23 15.09 2.31
CA LEU A 177 0.13 15.77 1.02
C LEU A 177 1.28 16.77 0.88
N GLY A 178 1.78 16.88 -0.34
CA GLY A 178 2.84 17.82 -0.71
C GLY A 178 2.59 18.43 -2.08
N LYS A 179 3.35 19.48 -2.39
CA LYS A 179 3.35 20.13 -3.70
C LYS A 179 4.67 19.92 -4.44
N THR A 180 4.60 19.68 -5.74
CA THR A 180 5.74 19.55 -6.66
C THR A 180 5.52 20.40 -7.90
N ASP A 181 6.60 20.87 -8.52
CA ASP A 181 6.54 21.63 -9.77
C ASP A 181 6.43 20.71 -11.00
N ALA A 182 6.87 19.46 -10.86
CA ALA A 182 6.84 18.47 -11.93
C ALA A 182 6.76 17.04 -11.39
N MET A 183 6.18 16.16 -12.20
CA MET A 183 6.27 14.71 -12.03
C MET A 183 7.66 14.21 -12.44
N PRO A 184 8.26 13.26 -11.71
CA PRO A 184 9.51 12.64 -12.14
C PRO A 184 9.29 11.70 -13.32
N ASP A 185 10.34 11.47 -14.12
CA ASP A 185 10.34 10.42 -15.12
C ASP A 185 10.29 9.05 -14.41
N PRO A 186 9.29 8.19 -14.72
CA PRO A 186 9.10 6.90 -14.06
C PRO A 186 10.28 5.93 -14.22
N ARG A 187 11.22 6.20 -15.14
CA ARG A 187 12.39 5.35 -15.44
C ARG A 187 13.72 5.98 -15.05
N ASN A 188 13.73 7.23 -14.55
CA ASN A 188 14.95 7.91 -14.14
C ASN A 188 15.18 7.75 -12.63
N GLU A 189 15.93 6.71 -12.24
CA GLU A 189 16.16 6.40 -10.81
C GLU A 189 16.83 7.53 -10.03
N ALA A 190 17.70 8.34 -10.66
CA ALA A 190 18.32 9.47 -9.99
C ALA A 190 17.29 10.56 -9.64
N GLN A 191 16.36 10.84 -10.56
CA GLN A 191 15.28 11.78 -10.31
C GLN A 191 14.30 11.25 -9.27
N LEU A 192 13.93 9.95 -9.36
CA LEU A 192 13.05 9.30 -8.39
C LEU A 192 13.66 9.32 -6.99
N ARG A 193 14.97 9.09 -6.86
CA ARG A 193 15.67 9.13 -5.57
C ARG A 193 15.57 10.49 -4.89
N GLU A 194 15.84 11.58 -5.62
CA GLU A 194 15.69 12.93 -5.06
C GLU A 194 14.24 13.28 -4.78
N PHE A 195 13.31 12.81 -5.61
CA PHE A 195 11.88 13.01 -5.41
C PHE A 195 11.40 12.33 -4.12
N VAL A 196 11.67 11.03 -3.95
CA VAL A 196 11.29 10.27 -2.75
C VAL A 196 11.94 10.87 -1.50
N LYS A 197 13.22 11.23 -1.56
CA LYS A 197 13.92 11.87 -0.43
C LYS A 197 13.25 13.17 0.04
N LYS A 198 12.62 13.92 -0.87
CA LYS A 198 11.93 15.19 -0.57
C LYS A 198 10.55 14.99 0.07
N TYR A 199 9.82 13.95 -0.32
CA TYR A 199 8.40 13.76 0.06
C TYR A 199 8.14 12.63 1.04
N ARG A 200 9.20 11.99 1.54
CA ARG A 200 9.14 10.96 2.57
C ARG A 200 9.04 11.52 3.99
#